data_AF-A0A2J4Q9F9-F1
#
_entry.id   AF-A0A2J4Q9F9-F1
#
_cell.length_a   1.000
_cell.length_b   1.000
_cell.length_c   1.000
_cell.angle_alpha   90.00
_cell.angle_beta   90.00
_cell.angle_gamma   90.00
#
_symmetry.space_group_name_H-M   'P 1'
#
loop_
_entity.id
_entity.type
_entity.pdbx_description
1 polymer ?
#
loop_
_entity_poly.entity_id
_entity_poly.type
_entity_poly.pdbx_seq_one_letter_code
_entity_poly.pdbx_strand_id
1 'polypeptide(L)'
;MANLSRLFSVKIGRQTTAAQYGVFGVGLILAPGAAFFGKKFTDYESAIVADFADLYRVYTSADDAISDGVSGDNLLAVQAYFSQSPSPDTLVVGDFSAAYSKTMIAMTGVPVSGAPTTTKATIGYVKGTEYRYASYNGTTWAGSTGTAADIVADATTTGQFMVDGRIVYLEGAEVVHAESTALDAGVSAAIAAIKNQYNKFFMCMTPSRNLSIQKAIADWVESQIDKMVVFIDDYTSSSWATDSITKYLFDKNMAGSFAISTKLEKNFLDAAIAGRCLVMQPGSETWALKTLNAVQSDGFTET
;
A
#
# COMPACT_ATOMS: atom_id res chain seq x y z
N MET A 1 39.69 58.44 5.64
CA MET A 1 39.29 57.36 6.57
C MET A 1 37.89 56.92 6.20
N ALA A 2 37.73 55.72 5.64
CA ALA A 2 36.43 55.22 5.19
C ALA A 2 35.57 54.82 6.41
N ASN A 3 34.32 55.28 6.39
CA ASN A 3 33.35 55.11 7.46
C ASN A 3 32.92 53.63 7.54
N LEU A 4 33.19 52.97 8.67
CA LEU A 4 32.93 51.54 8.95
C LEU A 4 31.44 51.21 9.10
N SER A 5 30.52 52.13 8.81
CA SER A 5 29.07 51.98 8.95
C SER A 5 28.40 51.11 7.86
N ARG A 6 29.14 50.24 7.15
CA ARG A 6 28.62 49.35 6.09
C ARG A 6 28.99 47.87 6.28
N LEU A 7 29.21 47.42 7.51
CA LEU A 7 29.28 45.99 7.81
C LEU A 7 27.99 45.57 8.52
N PHE A 8 27.08 45.06 7.68
CA PHE A 8 25.86 44.30 7.93
C PHE A 8 25.59 43.93 9.41
N SER A 9 24.49 44.44 9.96
CA SER A 9 23.91 43.90 11.21
C SER A 9 23.12 42.63 10.87
N VAL A 10 23.73 41.45 11.04
CA VAL A 10 22.99 40.19 10.99
C VAL A 10 22.27 40.00 12.32
N LYS A 11 20.96 40.25 12.35
CA LYS A 11 20.10 39.78 13.45
C LYS A 11 19.70 38.34 13.18
N ILE A 12 20.45 37.38 13.74
CA ILE A 12 19.97 36.00 13.85
C ILE A 12 19.03 35.96 15.06
N GLY A 13 17.74 36.16 14.81
CA GLY A 13 16.72 35.77 15.78
C GLY A 13 16.65 34.25 15.79
N ARG A 14 17.11 33.59 16.85
CA ARG A 14 16.63 32.24 17.14
C ARG A 14 15.14 32.38 17.45
N GLN A 15 14.28 32.15 16.45
CA GLN A 15 12.95 31.67 16.78
C GLN A 15 13.17 30.31 17.44
N THR A 16 13.20 30.30 18.78
CA THR A 16 12.72 29.15 19.53
C THR A 16 11.22 29.10 19.30
N THR A 17 10.82 28.72 18.10
CA THR A 17 9.56 28.02 17.94
C THR A 17 9.74 26.78 18.79
N ALA A 18 8.87 26.55 19.78
CA ALA A 18 8.74 25.21 20.34
C ALA A 18 8.71 24.24 19.16
N ALA A 19 9.47 23.13 19.23
CA ALA A 19 9.45 22.12 18.19
C ALA A 19 7.98 21.76 17.95
N GLN A 20 7.40 22.29 16.87
CA GLN A 20 6.10 21.83 16.46
C GLN A 20 6.31 20.37 16.13
N TYR A 21 5.42 19.52 16.65
CA TYR A 21 5.22 18.16 16.16
C TYR A 21 4.82 18.29 14.69
N GLY A 22 5.81 18.49 13.83
CA GLY A 22 5.66 18.59 12.40
C GLY A 22 5.92 17.21 11.85
N VAL A 23 4.95 16.69 11.10
CA VAL A 23 5.06 15.47 10.32
C VAL A 23 6.39 15.52 9.53
N PHE A 24 7.33 14.67 9.91
CA PHE A 24 8.66 14.59 9.32
C PHE A 24 8.61 14.13 7.86
N GLY A 25 7.68 13.23 7.54
CA GLY A 25 7.50 12.75 6.18
C GLY A 25 6.14 12.11 5.97
N VAL A 26 5.79 11.89 4.70
CA VAL A 26 4.52 11.26 4.32
C VAL A 26 4.76 9.79 4.01
N GLY A 27 3.90 8.91 4.52
CA GLY A 27 3.93 7.48 4.20
C GLY A 27 3.32 7.19 2.83
N LEU A 28 3.80 6.14 2.17
CA LEU A 28 3.23 5.59 0.94
C LEU A 28 2.95 4.09 1.12
N ILE A 29 1.70 3.67 1.04
CA ILE A 29 1.34 2.25 0.93
C ILE A 29 1.27 1.89 -0.55
N LEU A 30 2.10 0.93 -0.98
CA LEU A 30 2.10 0.35 -2.31
C LEU A 30 1.12 -0.82 -2.35
N ALA A 31 -0.07 -0.59 -2.90
CA ALA A 31 -1.20 -1.51 -2.92
C ALA A 31 -2.03 -1.39 -4.22
N PRO A 32 -2.69 -2.46 -4.70
CA PRO A 32 -3.60 -2.35 -5.84
C PRO A 32 -4.71 -1.32 -5.63
N GLY A 33 -4.87 -0.42 -6.60
CA GLY A 33 -5.70 0.78 -6.48
C GLY A 33 -7.19 0.60 -6.74
N ALA A 34 -7.75 -0.58 -6.51
CA ALA A 34 -9.10 -0.94 -6.91
C ALA A 34 -10.22 0.00 -6.40
N ALA A 35 -9.99 0.80 -5.35
CA ALA A 35 -10.98 1.69 -4.76
C ALA A 35 -10.78 3.19 -5.10
N PHE A 36 -9.67 3.56 -5.75
CA PHE A 36 -9.21 4.95 -5.77
C PHE A 36 -10.05 5.87 -6.66
N PHE A 37 -10.85 5.31 -7.57
CA PHE A 37 -11.32 6.05 -8.74
C PHE A 37 -12.72 6.63 -8.58
N GLY A 38 -13.27 6.59 -7.35
CA GLY A 38 -14.60 7.12 -7.03
C GLY A 38 -15.75 6.39 -7.73
N LYS A 39 -15.47 5.25 -8.38
CA LYS A 39 -16.47 4.41 -9.03
C LYS A 39 -17.30 3.69 -7.99
N LYS A 40 -18.58 3.55 -8.28
CA LYS A 40 -19.58 2.85 -7.47
C LYS A 40 -20.36 1.89 -8.36
N PHE A 41 -21.15 1.02 -7.74
CA PHE A 41 -22.03 0.10 -8.47
C PHE A 41 -22.91 0.79 -9.53
N THR A 42 -23.32 2.04 -9.29
CA THR A 42 -24.19 2.77 -10.22
C THR A 42 -23.52 3.25 -11.50
N ASP A 43 -22.20 3.37 -11.55
CA ASP A 43 -21.48 3.98 -12.67
C ASP A 43 -20.28 3.19 -13.20
N TYR A 44 -19.83 2.13 -12.51
CA TYR A 44 -18.65 1.38 -12.91
C TYR A 44 -18.73 0.83 -14.35
N GLU A 45 -19.88 0.31 -14.78
CA GLU A 45 -20.06 -0.26 -16.13
C GLU A 45 -19.84 0.76 -17.27
N SER A 46 -20.00 2.04 -16.98
CA SER A 46 -19.86 3.13 -17.95
C SER A 46 -18.47 3.78 -17.96
N ALA A 47 -17.55 3.30 -17.12
CA ALA A 47 -16.22 3.87 -17.00
C ALA A 47 -15.38 3.66 -18.28
N ILE A 48 -14.39 4.53 -18.45
CA ILE A 48 -13.42 4.46 -19.55
C ILE A 48 -11.99 4.43 -18.98
N VAL A 49 -11.03 3.94 -19.78
CA VAL A 49 -9.62 3.80 -19.34
C VAL A 49 -9.03 5.12 -18.82
N ALA A 50 -9.43 6.25 -19.40
CA ALA A 50 -8.97 7.58 -18.98
C ALA A 50 -9.36 7.95 -17.54
N ASP A 51 -10.42 7.35 -16.99
CA ASP A 51 -10.86 7.56 -15.61
C ASP A 51 -9.84 7.02 -14.58
N PHE A 52 -8.91 6.17 -15.03
CA PHE A 52 -7.96 5.44 -14.19
C PHE A 52 -6.51 5.90 -14.39
N ALA A 53 -6.33 7.15 -14.82
CA ALA A 53 -5.02 7.77 -15.08
C ALA A 53 -4.27 8.14 -13.78
N ASP A 54 -5.00 8.47 -12.71
CA ASP A 54 -4.42 8.72 -11.40
C ASP A 54 -3.84 7.40 -10.84
N LEU A 55 -2.64 7.47 -10.27
CA LEU A 55 -1.95 6.31 -9.68
C LEU A 55 -1.83 6.42 -8.17
N TYR A 56 -2.47 7.39 -7.53
CA TYR A 56 -2.41 7.55 -6.09
C TYR A 56 -3.66 8.24 -5.54
N ARG A 57 -3.91 8.01 -4.25
CA ARG A 57 -4.82 8.81 -3.43
C ARG A 57 -4.14 9.23 -2.14
N VAL A 58 -4.53 10.41 -1.66
CA VAL A 58 -4.08 10.94 -0.37
C VAL A 58 -5.25 10.90 0.57
N TYR A 59 -5.05 10.25 1.71
CA TYR A 59 -6.03 10.18 2.79
C TYR A 59 -5.55 11.00 3.98
N THR A 60 -6.50 11.56 4.73
CA THR A 60 -6.26 12.24 6.00
C THR A 60 -6.73 11.43 7.21
N SER A 61 -7.48 10.35 6.96
CA SER A 61 -7.96 9.41 7.96
C SER A 61 -8.22 8.04 7.35
N ALA A 62 -8.41 7.03 8.21
CA ALA A 62 -8.86 5.71 7.76
C ALA A 62 -10.32 5.72 7.24
N ASP A 63 -11.16 6.62 7.75
CA ASP A 63 -12.56 6.74 7.34
C ASP A 63 -12.71 7.26 5.90
N ASP A 64 -11.78 8.13 5.46
CA ASP A 64 -11.71 8.57 4.06
C ASP A 64 -11.44 7.38 3.12
N ALA A 65 -10.49 6.52 3.49
CA ALA A 65 -10.17 5.32 2.71
C ALA A 65 -11.33 4.31 2.69
N ILE A 66 -12.06 4.16 3.80
CA ILE A 66 -13.28 3.34 3.87
C ILE A 66 -14.35 3.89 2.92
N SER A 67 -14.52 5.21 2.88
CA SER A 67 -15.52 5.88 2.04
C SER A 67 -15.24 5.70 0.54
N ASP A 68 -13.95 5.69 0.17
CA ASP A 68 -13.51 5.36 -1.18
C ASP A 68 -13.66 3.87 -1.52
N GLY A 69 -13.79 3.00 -0.51
CA GLY A 69 -14.02 1.56 -0.68
C GLY A 69 -12.77 0.70 -0.53
N VAL A 70 -11.70 1.24 0.06
CA VAL A 70 -10.51 0.44 0.41
C VAL A 70 -10.91 -0.65 1.40
N SER A 71 -10.52 -1.89 1.13
CA SER A 71 -10.91 -3.07 1.91
C SER A 71 -9.74 -4.04 2.12
N GLY A 72 -9.98 -5.10 2.90
CA GLY A 72 -9.03 -6.17 3.16
C GLY A 72 -7.70 -5.69 3.76
N ASP A 73 -6.62 -6.33 3.32
CA ASP A 73 -5.25 -6.07 3.78
C ASP A 73 -4.83 -4.60 3.55
N ASN A 74 -5.28 -3.99 2.45
CA ASN A 74 -5.01 -2.58 2.15
C ASN A 74 -5.61 -1.66 3.22
N LEU A 75 -6.87 -1.91 3.63
CA LEU A 75 -7.53 -1.10 4.65
C LEU A 75 -6.88 -1.30 6.02
N LEU A 76 -6.55 -2.55 6.37
CA LEU A 76 -5.89 -2.85 7.64
C LEU A 76 -4.53 -2.15 7.76
N ALA A 77 -3.76 -2.07 6.67
CA ALA A 77 -2.51 -1.31 6.64
C ALA A 77 -2.74 0.21 6.81
N VAL A 78 -3.76 0.78 6.15
CA VAL A 78 -4.16 2.19 6.33
C VAL A 78 -4.57 2.47 7.78
N GLN A 79 -5.36 1.58 8.38
CA GLN A 79 -5.80 1.69 9.77
C GLN A 79 -4.62 1.61 10.74
N ALA A 80 -3.69 0.67 10.52
CA ALA A 80 -2.47 0.55 11.33
C ALA A 80 -1.64 1.84 11.30
N TYR A 81 -1.53 2.49 10.14
CA TYR A 81 -0.81 3.76 9.98
C TYR A 81 -1.45 4.91 10.78
N PHE A 82 -2.77 5.12 10.63
CA PHE A 82 -3.47 6.26 11.27
C PHE A 82 -3.77 6.04 12.76
N SER A 83 -3.72 4.80 13.26
CA SER A 83 -4.05 4.50 14.66
C SER A 83 -2.99 4.97 15.67
N GLN A 84 -1.87 5.53 15.21
CA GLN A 84 -0.77 5.95 16.08
C GLN A 84 -1.10 7.25 16.86
N SER A 85 -0.33 7.54 17.92
CA SER A 85 -0.55 8.71 18.79
C SER A 85 0.78 9.38 19.18
N PRO A 86 1.18 10.50 18.55
CA PRO A 86 0.39 11.30 17.62
C PRO A 86 0.07 10.57 16.31
N SER A 87 -1.08 10.90 15.73
CA SER A 87 -1.52 10.31 14.46
C SER A 87 -0.91 11.07 13.29
N PRO A 88 -0.49 10.39 12.21
CA PRO A 88 -0.09 11.05 10.97
C PRO A 88 -1.19 11.91 10.36
N ASP A 89 -0.84 13.09 9.83
CA ASP A 89 -1.80 13.97 9.16
C ASP A 89 -2.25 13.43 7.79
N THR A 90 -1.37 12.71 7.10
CA THR A 90 -1.63 12.25 5.72
C THR A 90 -0.96 10.92 5.43
N LEU A 91 -1.61 10.11 4.61
CA LEU A 91 -1.10 8.88 4.03
C LEU A 91 -1.36 8.88 2.53
N VAL A 92 -0.40 8.41 1.75
CA VAL A 92 -0.60 8.16 0.33
C VAL A 92 -0.79 6.66 0.13
N VAL A 93 -1.75 6.28 -0.70
CA VAL A 93 -1.84 4.92 -1.22
C VAL A 93 -1.65 4.98 -2.72
N GLY A 94 -0.62 4.31 -3.22
CA GLY A 94 -0.24 4.30 -4.63
C GLY A 94 -0.65 3.00 -5.30
N ASP A 95 -1.24 3.09 -6.49
CA ASP A 95 -1.72 1.94 -7.26
C ASP A 95 -0.54 1.12 -7.77
N PHE A 96 -0.30 0.03 -7.06
CA PHE A 96 0.80 -0.86 -7.28
C PHE A 96 0.38 -2.16 -8.00
N SER A 97 -0.78 -2.15 -8.66
CA SER A 97 -1.31 -3.32 -9.38
C SER A 97 -0.36 -3.85 -10.45
N ALA A 98 0.49 -3.01 -11.04
CA ALA A 98 1.45 -3.43 -12.07
C ALA A 98 2.60 -4.30 -11.54
N ALA A 99 2.72 -4.46 -10.22
CA ALA A 99 3.60 -5.45 -9.59
C ALA A 99 3.04 -6.88 -9.67
N TYR A 100 1.83 -7.06 -10.20
CA TYR A 100 1.21 -8.35 -10.40
C TYR A 100 0.87 -8.55 -11.88
N SER A 101 1.21 -9.72 -12.42
CA SER A 101 0.75 -10.13 -13.76
C SER A 101 -0.72 -10.56 -13.73
N LYS A 102 -1.13 -11.16 -12.61
CA LYS A 102 -2.52 -11.51 -12.31
C LYS A 102 -2.79 -11.27 -10.83
N THR A 103 -3.97 -10.75 -10.52
CA THR A 103 -4.36 -10.42 -9.16
C THR A 103 -5.38 -11.41 -8.65
N MET A 104 -5.12 -12.04 -7.51
CA MET A 104 -6.09 -12.91 -6.85
C MET A 104 -7.09 -12.05 -6.08
N ILE A 105 -8.38 -12.38 -6.21
CA ILE A 105 -9.44 -11.81 -5.38
C ILE A 105 -10.18 -12.91 -4.61
N ALA A 106 -10.66 -12.59 -3.41
CA ALA A 106 -11.49 -13.47 -2.60
C ALA A 106 -12.84 -12.80 -2.30
N MET A 107 -13.93 -13.58 -2.39
CA MET A 107 -15.25 -13.10 -2.00
C MET A 107 -15.31 -12.84 -0.49
N THR A 108 -15.77 -11.65 -0.10
CA THR A 108 -15.87 -11.27 1.32
C THR A 108 -17.22 -11.63 1.93
N GLY A 109 -18.23 -11.88 1.09
CA GLY A 109 -19.62 -12.04 1.52
C GLY A 109 -20.30 -10.71 1.92
N VAL A 110 -19.58 -9.58 1.84
CA VAL A 110 -20.14 -8.25 2.07
C VAL A 110 -20.99 -7.86 0.85
N PRO A 111 -22.24 -7.39 1.04
CA PRO A 111 -23.08 -6.94 -0.07
C PRO A 111 -22.47 -5.77 -0.84
N VAL A 112 -22.65 -5.77 -2.16
CA VAL A 112 -22.32 -4.61 -3.02
C VAL A 112 -23.35 -3.51 -2.79
N SER A 113 -22.88 -2.30 -2.48
CA SER A 113 -23.77 -1.21 -2.09
C SER A 113 -24.59 -0.73 -3.28
N GLY A 114 -25.92 -0.64 -3.12
CA GLY A 114 -26.83 -0.24 -4.20
C GLY A 114 -27.11 -1.31 -5.25
N ALA A 115 -26.52 -2.50 -5.15
CA ALA A 115 -26.78 -3.61 -6.06
C ALA A 115 -27.97 -4.49 -5.64
N PRO A 116 -28.59 -5.24 -6.57
CA PRO A 116 -29.54 -6.29 -6.24
C PRO A 116 -28.92 -7.34 -5.28
N THR A 117 -29.72 -7.93 -4.41
CA THR A 117 -29.26 -8.92 -3.40
C THR A 117 -28.63 -10.20 -4.00
N THR A 118 -28.90 -10.45 -5.29
CA THR A 118 -28.30 -11.53 -6.06
C THR A 118 -26.85 -11.23 -6.46
N THR A 119 -26.46 -9.96 -6.54
CA THR A 119 -25.10 -9.55 -6.86
C THR A 119 -24.21 -9.71 -5.62
N LYS A 120 -23.20 -10.56 -5.73
CA LYS A 120 -22.27 -10.89 -4.64
C LYS A 120 -20.95 -10.14 -4.75
N ALA A 121 -20.52 -9.82 -5.96
CA ALA A 121 -19.36 -8.97 -6.21
C ALA A 121 -19.49 -8.26 -7.55
N THR A 122 -18.79 -7.14 -7.68
CA THR A 122 -18.62 -6.41 -8.93
C THR A 122 -17.19 -5.98 -9.11
N ILE A 123 -16.70 -6.00 -10.35
CA ILE A 123 -15.33 -5.69 -10.68
C ILE A 123 -15.25 -4.89 -11.97
N GLY A 124 -14.32 -3.95 -12.00
CA GLY A 124 -13.86 -3.27 -13.21
C GLY A 124 -12.35 -3.41 -13.32
N TYR A 125 -11.85 -3.73 -14.50
CA TYR A 125 -10.43 -3.96 -14.74
C TYR A 125 -10.02 -3.48 -16.13
N VAL A 126 -8.77 -3.06 -16.25
CA VAL A 126 -8.17 -2.64 -17.52
C VAL A 126 -7.27 -3.78 -18.02
N LYS A 127 -7.55 -4.26 -19.24
CA LYS A 127 -6.73 -5.27 -19.91
C LYS A 127 -6.23 -4.70 -21.24
N GLY A 128 -4.92 -4.50 -21.35
CA GLY A 128 -4.35 -3.76 -22.46
C GLY A 128 -4.88 -2.32 -22.48
N THR A 129 -5.59 -1.96 -23.56
CA THR A 129 -6.20 -0.64 -23.75
C THR A 129 -7.71 -0.64 -23.55
N GLU A 130 -8.29 -1.74 -23.07
CA GLU A 130 -9.73 -1.90 -22.90
C GLU A 130 -10.11 -1.89 -21.42
N TYR A 131 -11.17 -1.15 -21.10
CA TYR A 131 -11.88 -1.30 -19.84
C TYR A 131 -12.91 -2.42 -19.98
N ARG A 132 -12.93 -3.33 -19.00
CA ARG A 132 -13.88 -4.43 -18.89
C ARG A 132 -14.48 -4.43 -17.50
N TYR A 133 -15.72 -4.88 -17.40
CA TYR A 133 -16.45 -4.96 -16.14
C TYR A 133 -17.24 -6.25 -16.05
N ALA A 134 -17.51 -6.67 -14.82
CA ALA A 134 -18.32 -7.85 -14.54
C ALA A 134 -19.01 -7.80 -13.18
N SER A 135 -20.10 -8.56 -13.07
CA SER A 135 -20.82 -8.83 -11.83
C SER A 135 -20.89 -10.34 -11.59
N TYR A 136 -20.79 -10.74 -10.32
CA TYR A 136 -20.85 -12.12 -9.88
C TYR A 136 -22.16 -12.35 -9.12
N ASN A 137 -22.91 -13.37 -9.51
CA ASN A 137 -24.19 -13.70 -8.88
C ASN A 137 -24.10 -14.81 -7.81
N GLY A 138 -22.89 -15.29 -7.49
CA GLY A 138 -22.66 -16.46 -6.65
C GLY A 138 -22.38 -17.76 -7.41
N THR A 139 -22.54 -17.76 -8.74
CA THR A 139 -22.27 -18.92 -9.60
C THR A 139 -21.40 -18.56 -10.79
N THR A 140 -21.72 -17.47 -11.49
CA THR A 140 -21.02 -17.06 -12.71
C THR A 140 -20.74 -15.57 -12.74
N TRP A 141 -19.65 -15.19 -13.42
CA TRP A 141 -19.36 -13.81 -13.79
C TRP A 141 -20.06 -13.45 -15.11
N ALA A 142 -20.72 -12.30 -15.15
CA ALA A 142 -21.39 -11.76 -16.32
C ALA A 142 -21.03 -10.27 -16.52
N GLY A 143 -20.83 -9.84 -17.77
CA GLY A 143 -20.40 -8.48 -18.07
C GLY A 143 -19.83 -8.36 -19.48
N SER A 144 -18.72 -7.63 -19.61
CA SER A 144 -18.02 -7.41 -20.88
C SER A 144 -17.63 -8.72 -21.57
N THR A 145 -17.52 -8.71 -22.89
CA THR A 145 -17.01 -9.85 -23.67
C THR A 145 -15.59 -10.21 -23.24
N GLY A 146 -15.31 -11.50 -23.05
CA GLY A 146 -14.00 -12.01 -22.61
C GLY A 146 -13.85 -12.20 -21.09
N THR A 147 -14.77 -11.66 -20.29
CA THR A 147 -14.74 -11.76 -18.81
C THR A 147 -14.49 -13.18 -18.30
N ALA A 148 -15.18 -14.18 -18.85
CA ALA A 148 -15.06 -15.57 -18.40
C ALA A 148 -13.65 -16.18 -18.60
N ALA A 149 -12.85 -15.61 -19.51
CA ALA A 149 -11.46 -16.02 -19.72
C ALA A 149 -10.47 -15.19 -18.87
N ASP A 150 -10.84 -13.95 -18.55
CA ASP A 150 -10.01 -13.04 -17.76
C ASP A 150 -10.13 -13.30 -16.25
N ILE A 151 -11.31 -13.72 -15.79
CA ILE A 151 -11.61 -14.03 -14.39
C ILE A 151 -11.79 -15.53 -14.25
N VAL A 152 -10.76 -16.21 -13.77
CA VAL A 152 -10.71 -17.67 -13.68
C VAL A 152 -10.82 -18.08 -12.21
N ALA A 153 -11.77 -18.96 -11.89
CA ALA A 153 -11.91 -19.50 -10.54
C ALA A 153 -10.62 -20.24 -10.13
N ASP A 154 -10.20 -20.03 -8.88
CA ASP A 154 -9.08 -20.79 -8.33
C ASP A 154 -9.44 -22.28 -8.21
N ALA A 155 -8.47 -23.13 -8.53
CA ALA A 155 -8.68 -24.58 -8.54
C ALA A 155 -8.60 -25.21 -7.14
N THR A 156 -8.04 -24.48 -6.17
CA THR A 156 -7.72 -24.99 -4.83
C THR A 156 -8.65 -24.43 -3.74
N THR A 157 -9.07 -23.18 -3.87
CA THR A 157 -9.85 -22.46 -2.87
C THR A 157 -11.15 -21.93 -3.47
N THR A 158 -12.27 -22.37 -2.92
CA THR A 158 -13.59 -21.93 -3.37
C THR A 158 -13.82 -20.45 -3.04
N GLY A 159 -14.41 -19.70 -3.98
CA GLY A 159 -14.71 -18.28 -3.80
C GLY A 159 -13.52 -17.35 -4.07
N GLN A 160 -12.42 -17.89 -4.60
CA GLN A 160 -11.30 -17.11 -5.10
C GLN A 160 -11.24 -17.12 -6.63
N PHE A 161 -10.76 -16.02 -7.20
CA PHE A 161 -10.66 -15.84 -8.64
C PHE A 161 -9.37 -15.11 -9.01
N MET A 162 -8.65 -15.67 -9.97
CA MET A 162 -7.48 -15.03 -10.57
C MET A 162 -7.94 -14.12 -11.70
N VAL A 163 -7.62 -12.83 -11.59
CA VAL A 163 -7.99 -11.79 -12.55
C VAL A 163 -6.77 -11.40 -13.39
N ASP A 164 -6.92 -11.52 -14.71
CA ASP A 164 -5.96 -11.03 -15.70
C ASP A 164 -6.30 -9.60 -16.11
N GLY A 165 -5.54 -8.64 -15.59
CA GLY A 165 -5.73 -7.21 -15.82
C GLY A 165 -5.48 -6.39 -14.56
N ARG A 166 -5.37 -5.06 -14.74
CA ARG A 166 -5.26 -4.11 -13.64
C ARG A 166 -6.66 -3.86 -13.06
N ILE A 167 -6.89 -4.26 -11.82
CA ILE A 167 -8.17 -4.01 -11.13
C ILE A 167 -8.26 -2.54 -10.77
N VAL A 168 -9.34 -1.88 -11.20
CA VAL A 168 -9.59 -0.44 -10.99
C VAL A 168 -10.96 -0.16 -10.34
N TYR A 169 -11.75 -1.20 -10.10
CA TYR A 169 -12.97 -1.15 -9.31
C TYR A 169 -13.21 -2.54 -8.72
N LEU A 170 -13.51 -2.63 -7.43
CA LEU A 170 -13.84 -3.90 -6.77
C LEU A 170 -14.78 -3.66 -5.57
N GLU A 171 -15.92 -4.34 -5.57
CA GLU A 171 -16.85 -4.41 -4.42
C GLU A 171 -17.33 -5.85 -4.22
N GLY A 172 -17.62 -6.23 -2.96
CA GLY A 172 -18.02 -7.59 -2.59
C GLY A 172 -16.89 -8.63 -2.59
N ALA A 173 -15.67 -8.19 -2.87
CA ALA A 173 -14.45 -8.99 -2.86
C ALA A 173 -13.26 -8.15 -2.39
N GLU A 174 -12.17 -8.81 -1.99
CA GLU A 174 -10.92 -8.17 -1.61
C GLU A 174 -9.74 -8.78 -2.36
N VAL A 175 -8.65 -8.02 -2.50
CA VAL A 175 -7.42 -8.51 -3.12
C VAL A 175 -6.66 -9.39 -2.13
N VAL A 176 -6.18 -10.54 -2.61
CA VAL A 176 -5.33 -11.45 -1.84
C VAL A 176 -3.90 -11.35 -2.34
N HIS A 177 -3.07 -10.58 -1.65
CA HIS A 177 -1.71 -10.28 -2.09
C HIS A 177 -0.81 -11.52 -2.15
N ALA A 178 -0.90 -12.39 -1.14
CA ALA A 178 -0.06 -13.57 -1.01
C ALA A 178 -0.22 -14.57 -2.17
N GLU A 179 -1.42 -14.63 -2.74
CA GLU A 179 -1.79 -15.57 -3.81
C GLU A 179 -1.78 -14.93 -5.20
N SER A 180 -1.54 -13.61 -5.28
CA SER A 180 -1.41 -12.90 -6.54
C SER A 180 -0.10 -13.27 -7.25
N THR A 181 -0.12 -13.32 -8.59
CA THR A 181 1.06 -13.70 -9.37
C THR A 181 2.00 -12.50 -9.52
N ALA A 182 3.04 -12.47 -8.69
CA ALA A 182 4.05 -11.42 -8.71
C ALA A 182 4.73 -11.23 -10.07
N LEU A 183 5.02 -9.97 -10.39
CA LEU A 183 5.76 -9.53 -11.56
C LEU A 183 6.79 -8.48 -11.10
N ASP A 184 7.95 -8.96 -10.68
CA ASP A 184 9.07 -8.16 -10.20
C ASP A 184 9.54 -7.12 -11.24
N ALA A 185 9.55 -7.48 -12.52
CA ALA A 185 9.91 -6.59 -13.62
C ALA A 185 8.98 -5.34 -13.72
N GLY A 186 7.75 -5.42 -13.21
CA GLY A 186 6.78 -4.32 -13.20
C GLY A 186 6.98 -3.33 -12.04
N VAL A 187 7.67 -3.74 -10.98
CA VAL A 187 7.79 -2.98 -9.72
C VAL A 187 8.44 -1.61 -9.93
N SER A 188 9.65 -1.56 -10.48
CA SER A 188 10.40 -0.31 -10.63
C SER A 188 9.66 0.72 -11.47
N ALA A 189 8.98 0.28 -12.54
CA ALA A 189 8.17 1.14 -13.39
C ALA A 189 6.92 1.66 -12.67
N ALA A 190 6.26 0.81 -11.87
CA ALA A 190 5.10 1.18 -11.08
C ALA A 190 5.43 2.26 -10.05
N ILE A 191 6.49 2.07 -9.23
CA ILE A 191 6.88 3.06 -8.22
C ILE A 191 7.34 4.37 -8.89
N ALA A 192 8.07 4.29 -10.00
CA ALA A 192 8.46 5.48 -10.75
C ALA A 192 7.25 6.26 -11.28
N ALA A 193 6.23 5.57 -11.80
CA ALA A 193 5.01 6.21 -12.29
C ALA A 193 4.22 6.88 -11.16
N ILE A 194 4.11 6.24 -10.00
CA ILE A 194 3.50 6.83 -8.79
C ILE A 194 4.32 8.07 -8.36
N LYS A 195 5.64 7.96 -8.25
CA LYS A 195 6.54 9.06 -7.87
C LYS A 195 6.44 10.26 -8.81
N ASN A 196 6.27 10.02 -10.11
CA ASN A 196 6.11 11.09 -11.11
C ASN A 196 4.83 11.90 -10.88
N GLN A 197 3.77 11.28 -10.34
CA GLN A 197 2.55 11.99 -9.97
C GLN A 197 2.61 12.55 -8.53
N TYR A 198 3.28 11.85 -7.61
CA TYR A 198 3.42 12.25 -6.21
C TYR A 198 4.81 11.91 -5.65
N ASN A 199 5.67 12.93 -5.48
CA ASN A 199 7.04 12.75 -4.99
C ASN A 199 7.27 13.17 -3.51
N LYS A 200 6.20 13.57 -2.79
CA LYS A 200 6.34 14.12 -1.43
C LYS A 200 6.42 13.04 -0.33
N PHE A 201 6.31 11.76 -0.68
CA PHE A 201 6.45 10.67 0.28
C PHE A 201 7.92 10.49 0.68
N PHE A 202 8.10 9.96 1.89
CA PHE A 202 9.41 9.66 2.47
C PHE A 202 9.60 8.16 2.70
N MET A 203 8.61 7.48 3.28
CA MET A 203 8.70 6.05 3.63
C MET A 203 7.63 5.24 2.92
N CYS A 204 8.03 4.16 2.26
CA CYS A 204 7.15 3.20 1.60
C CYS A 204 6.86 2.01 2.52
N MET A 205 5.67 1.44 2.35
CA MET A 205 5.19 0.20 2.96
C MET A 205 4.44 -0.60 1.89
N THR A 206 4.27 -1.90 2.07
CA THR A 206 3.44 -2.70 1.16
C THR A 206 2.71 -3.81 1.90
N PRO A 207 1.40 -4.02 1.65
CA PRO A 207 0.69 -5.18 2.18
C PRO A 207 1.18 -6.51 1.59
N SER A 208 1.96 -6.46 0.50
CA SER A 208 2.53 -7.64 -0.14
C SER A 208 3.66 -8.25 0.67
N ARG A 209 3.51 -9.52 1.04
CA ARG A 209 4.58 -10.36 1.60
C ARG A 209 5.38 -11.13 0.55
N ASN A 210 5.09 -10.93 -0.73
CA ASN A 210 5.82 -11.61 -1.80
C ASN A 210 7.28 -11.12 -1.86
N LEU A 211 8.22 -12.03 -1.61
CA LEU A 211 9.64 -11.70 -1.49
C LEU A 211 10.22 -11.07 -2.76
N SER A 212 9.82 -11.52 -3.95
CA SER A 212 10.29 -10.96 -5.23
C SER A 212 9.90 -9.48 -5.37
N ILE A 213 8.66 -9.17 -5.02
CA ILE A 213 8.16 -7.79 -5.00
C ILE A 213 8.92 -6.95 -3.97
N GLN A 214 9.09 -7.45 -2.75
CA GLN A 214 9.80 -6.74 -1.68
C GLN A 214 11.25 -6.43 -2.06
N LYS A 215 11.98 -7.42 -2.62
CA LYS A 215 13.35 -7.23 -3.12
C LYS A 215 13.43 -6.16 -4.20
N ALA A 216 12.48 -6.14 -5.14
CA ALA A 216 12.44 -5.15 -6.21
C ALA A 216 12.08 -3.74 -5.69
N ILE A 217 11.20 -3.63 -4.68
CA ILE A 217 10.92 -2.35 -4.02
C ILE A 217 12.20 -1.86 -3.31
N ALA A 218 12.90 -2.73 -2.58
CA ALA A 218 14.13 -2.38 -1.87
C ALA A 218 15.21 -1.86 -2.84
N ASP A 219 15.47 -2.58 -3.93
CA ASP A 219 16.43 -2.16 -4.95
C ASP A 219 16.08 -0.78 -5.54
N TRP A 220 14.80 -0.51 -5.80
CA TRP A 220 14.37 0.78 -6.29
C TRP A 220 14.54 1.88 -5.24
N VAL A 221 14.15 1.63 -3.99
CA VAL A 221 14.22 2.62 -2.90
C VAL A 221 15.67 2.98 -2.56
N GLU A 222 16.58 2.01 -2.49
CA GLU A 222 18.01 2.26 -2.25
C GLU A 222 18.68 3.06 -3.36
N SER A 223 18.10 3.08 -4.57
CA SER A 223 18.58 3.95 -5.65
C SER A 223 18.18 5.42 -5.46
N GLN A 224 17.29 5.71 -4.50
CA GLN A 224 16.83 7.06 -4.18
C GLN A 224 17.52 7.57 -2.92
N ILE A 225 18.02 8.80 -2.97
CA ILE A 225 18.72 9.41 -1.83
C ILE A 225 17.80 9.85 -0.69
N ASP A 226 16.50 9.98 -0.96
CA ASP A 226 15.53 10.65 -0.10
C ASP A 226 14.32 9.76 0.25
N LYS A 227 14.34 8.48 -0.14
CA LYS A 227 13.25 7.53 0.13
C LYS A 227 13.73 6.40 1.03
N MET A 228 12.82 5.93 1.86
CA MET A 228 13.01 4.77 2.73
C MET A 228 11.89 3.76 2.52
N VAL A 229 12.11 2.52 2.94
CA VAL A 229 11.07 1.49 2.93
C VAL A 229 11.17 0.61 4.16
N VAL A 230 10.01 0.20 4.66
CA VAL A 230 9.88 -0.79 5.71
C VAL A 230 9.08 -1.98 5.17
N PHE A 231 9.56 -3.18 5.47
CA PHE A 231 8.92 -4.44 5.07
C PHE A 231 8.52 -5.27 6.28
N ILE A 232 7.46 -6.07 6.10
CA ILE A 232 7.24 -7.25 6.92
C ILE A 232 8.03 -8.42 6.34
N ASP A 233 8.86 -9.02 7.18
CA ASP A 233 9.52 -10.28 6.87
C ASP A 233 8.58 -11.46 7.15
N ASP A 234 8.43 -12.32 6.15
CA ASP A 234 7.43 -13.38 6.17
C ASP A 234 7.98 -14.68 6.77
N TYR A 235 7.80 -14.82 8.09
CA TYR A 235 8.21 -16.01 8.84
C TYR A 235 7.40 -17.27 8.50
N THR A 236 6.29 -17.14 7.77
CA THR A 236 5.48 -18.29 7.37
C THR A 236 6.07 -19.02 6.16
N SER A 237 6.96 -18.37 5.41
CA SER A 237 7.66 -18.97 4.28
C SER A 237 8.60 -20.09 4.73
N SER A 238 8.51 -21.25 4.07
CA SER A 238 9.40 -22.39 4.32
C SER A 238 10.87 -22.10 3.97
N SER A 239 11.13 -21.08 3.13
CA SER A 239 12.49 -20.64 2.80
C SER A 239 12.99 -19.50 3.67
N TRP A 240 12.21 -18.99 4.62
CA TRP A 240 12.51 -17.76 5.37
C TRP A 240 13.93 -17.74 5.97
N ALA A 241 14.40 -18.86 6.51
CA ALA A 241 15.72 -18.95 7.15
C ALA A 241 16.90 -18.77 6.18
N THR A 242 16.71 -19.05 4.89
CA THR A 242 17.77 -19.01 3.87
C THR A 242 17.54 -17.93 2.81
N ASP A 243 16.28 -17.56 2.57
CA ASP A 243 15.88 -16.51 1.65
C ASP A 243 14.68 -15.73 2.21
N SER A 244 14.98 -14.53 2.72
CA SER A 244 14.05 -13.60 3.36
C SER A 244 14.43 -12.15 3.04
N ILE A 245 13.50 -11.22 3.25
CA ILE A 245 13.77 -9.80 2.99
C ILE A 245 14.84 -9.29 3.98
N THR A 246 14.80 -9.69 5.25
CA THR A 246 15.80 -9.29 6.24
C THR A 246 17.21 -9.72 5.83
N LYS A 247 17.37 -10.98 5.39
CA LYS A 247 18.65 -11.48 4.90
C LYS A 247 19.11 -10.73 3.65
N TYR A 248 18.21 -10.47 2.72
CA TYR A 248 18.51 -9.73 1.49
C TYR A 248 19.05 -8.32 1.76
N LEU A 249 18.38 -7.57 2.65
CA LEU A 249 18.80 -6.23 3.05
C LEU A 249 20.19 -6.24 3.71
N PHE A 250 20.44 -7.23 4.57
CA PHE A 250 21.73 -7.43 5.22
C PHE A 250 22.84 -7.76 4.21
N ASP A 251 22.63 -8.75 3.35
CA ASP A 251 23.64 -9.21 2.39
C ASP A 251 24.03 -8.11 1.38
N LYS A 252 23.08 -7.22 1.03
CA LYS A 252 23.32 -6.07 0.16
C LYS A 252 23.80 -4.81 0.89
N ASN A 253 23.90 -4.83 2.23
CA ASN A 253 24.30 -3.68 3.04
C ASN A 253 23.46 -2.41 2.77
N MET A 254 22.14 -2.59 2.72
CA MET A 254 21.15 -1.55 2.43
C MET A 254 20.88 -0.67 3.65
N ALA A 255 20.68 0.64 3.44
CA ALA A 255 20.57 1.61 4.53
C ALA A 255 19.25 2.41 4.54
N GLY A 256 18.61 2.57 3.38
CA GLY A 256 17.27 3.18 3.26
C GLY A 256 16.14 2.20 3.55
N SER A 257 16.44 0.91 3.63
CA SER A 257 15.48 -0.18 3.75
C SER A 257 15.68 -0.96 5.04
N PHE A 258 14.60 -1.29 5.72
CA PHE A 258 14.64 -2.17 6.89
C PHE A 258 13.43 -3.10 6.94
N ALA A 259 13.54 -4.17 7.71
CA ALA A 259 12.50 -5.18 7.84
C ALA A 259 12.13 -5.39 9.32
N ILE A 260 10.88 -5.76 9.55
CA ILE A 260 10.33 -6.12 10.86
C ILE A 260 9.63 -7.47 10.72
N SER A 261 9.76 -8.28 11.75
CA SER A 261 9.25 -9.65 11.77
C SER A 261 7.89 -9.73 12.45
N THR A 262 6.96 -10.51 11.89
CA THR A 262 5.75 -10.96 12.60
C THR A 262 5.29 -12.32 12.10
N LYS A 263 4.75 -13.15 13.01
CA LYS A 263 4.15 -14.46 12.67
C LYS A 263 2.70 -14.34 12.24
N LEU A 264 2.08 -13.18 12.46
CA LEU A 264 0.66 -12.94 12.21
C LEU A 264 0.47 -12.37 10.79
N GLU A 265 -0.31 -13.05 9.95
CA GLU A 265 -0.48 -12.74 8.52
C GLU A 265 -1.08 -11.34 8.25
N LYS A 266 -2.09 -10.95 9.03
CA LYS A 266 -2.79 -9.66 8.88
C LYS A 266 -2.34 -8.60 9.89
N ASN A 267 -1.06 -8.62 10.26
CA ASN A 267 -0.45 -7.69 11.21
C ASN A 267 0.51 -6.73 10.48
N PHE A 268 0.03 -5.53 10.16
CA PHE A 268 0.77 -4.53 9.37
C PHE A 268 1.67 -3.65 10.26
N LEU A 269 2.66 -4.28 10.92
CA LEU A 269 3.62 -3.60 11.80
C LEU A 269 4.46 -2.55 11.07
N ASP A 270 4.73 -2.76 9.79
CA ASP A 270 5.44 -1.85 8.90
C ASP A 270 4.69 -0.52 8.78
N ALA A 271 3.38 -0.57 8.52
CA ALA A 271 2.52 0.60 8.46
C ALA A 271 2.38 1.29 9.82
N ALA A 272 2.23 0.53 10.91
CA ALA A 272 2.17 1.08 12.26
C ALA A 272 3.46 1.79 12.67
N ILE A 273 4.63 1.19 12.40
CA ILE A 273 5.94 1.80 12.69
C ILE A 273 6.17 3.04 11.82
N ALA A 274 5.83 2.98 10.54
CA ALA A 274 5.92 4.15 9.67
C ALA A 274 5.05 5.30 10.20
N GLY A 275 3.78 5.04 10.53
CA GLY A 275 2.89 6.04 11.11
C GLY A 275 3.44 6.64 12.42
N ARG A 276 4.08 5.82 13.24
CA ARG A 276 4.67 6.25 14.51
C ARG A 276 5.94 7.10 14.34
N CYS A 277 6.79 6.74 13.39
CA CYS A 277 8.07 7.40 13.16
C CYS A 277 7.90 8.73 12.40
N LEU A 278 6.98 8.78 11.43
CA LEU A 278 6.84 9.90 10.51
C LEU A 278 6.21 11.16 11.12
N VAL A 279 5.63 11.05 12.32
CA VAL A 279 5.08 12.20 13.08
C VAL A 279 6.10 12.87 13.99
N MET A 280 7.30 12.30 14.10
CA MET A 280 8.36 12.77 14.99
C MET A 280 9.58 13.24 14.19
N GLN A 281 10.30 14.23 14.71
CA GLN A 281 11.56 14.65 14.10
C GLN A 281 12.62 13.54 14.22
N PRO A 282 13.51 13.36 13.23
CA PRO A 282 14.58 12.39 13.30
C PRO A 282 15.45 12.61 14.54
N GLY A 283 15.73 11.53 15.27
CA GLY A 283 16.56 11.57 16.48
C GLY A 283 15.89 12.20 17.71
N SER A 284 14.63 12.62 17.62
CA SER A 284 13.90 13.18 18.77
C SER A 284 13.46 12.13 19.79
N GLU A 285 13.38 10.86 19.37
CA GLU A 285 12.88 9.77 20.20
C GLU A 285 13.58 8.44 19.92
N THR A 286 13.65 7.61 20.97
CA THR A 286 13.90 6.17 20.85
C THR A 286 12.58 5.41 20.90
N TRP A 287 12.46 4.38 20.06
CA TRP A 287 11.24 3.57 19.94
C TRP A 287 11.31 2.23 20.69
N ALA A 288 12.43 1.95 21.36
CA ALA A 288 12.54 0.77 22.20
C ALA A 288 11.47 0.80 23.30
N LEU A 289 10.79 -0.35 23.50
CA LEU A 289 9.78 -0.58 24.53
C LEU A 289 8.51 0.28 24.43
N LYS A 290 8.28 0.97 23.31
CA LYS A 290 7.04 1.71 23.07
C LYS A 290 6.00 0.82 22.39
N THR A 291 4.73 1.06 22.72
CA THR A 291 3.60 0.32 22.14
C THR A 291 3.18 0.91 20.80
N LEU A 292 2.76 0.04 19.90
CA LEU A 292 2.13 0.39 18.64
C LEU A 292 0.63 0.09 18.76
N ASN A 293 -0.19 0.97 18.20
CA ASN A 293 -1.64 0.78 18.17
C ASN A 293 -2.07 -0.01 16.93
N ALA A 294 -3.25 -0.65 17.01
CA ALA A 294 -3.87 -1.41 15.92
C ALA A 294 -3.00 -2.56 15.35
N VAL A 295 -2.09 -3.08 16.17
CA VAL A 295 -1.28 -4.26 15.87
C VAL A 295 -1.32 -5.24 17.03
N GLN A 296 -1.07 -6.50 16.72
CA GLN A 296 -1.09 -7.58 17.69
C GLN A 296 0.33 -7.94 18.13
N SER A 297 0.49 -8.28 19.41
CA SER A 297 1.76 -8.79 19.93
C SER A 297 2.01 -10.19 19.40
N ASP A 298 3.20 -10.42 18.85
CA ASP A 298 3.64 -11.76 18.54
C ASP A 298 3.95 -12.56 19.82
N GLY A 299 3.53 -13.82 19.84
CA GLY A 299 3.89 -14.78 20.89
C GLY A 299 5.29 -15.35 20.68
N PHE A 300 6.32 -14.50 20.55
CA PHE A 300 7.70 -14.98 20.52
C PHE A 300 8.08 -15.55 21.89
N THR A 301 8.55 -16.79 21.88
CA THR A 301 9.15 -17.44 23.05
C THR A 301 10.66 -17.25 23.01
N GLU A 302 11.29 -17.28 24.18
CA GLU A 302 12.75 -17.23 24.31
C GLU A 302 13.45 -18.44 23.65
N THR A 303 12.67 -19.49 23.41
CA THR A 303 13.06 -20.74 22.75
C THR A 303 12.45 -20.87 21.36
#